data_AF-A0A0U2YMC4-F1
#
_entry.id   AF-A0A0U2YMC4-F1
#
_cell.length_a   1.000
_cell.length_b   1.000
_cell.length_c   1.000
_cell.angle_alpha   90.00
_cell.angle_beta   90.00
_cell.angle_gamma   90.00
#
_symmetry.space_group_name_H-M   'P 1'
#
loop_
_entity.id
_entity.type
_entity.pdbx_description
1 polymer ?
#
loop_
_entity_poly.entity_id
_entity_poly.type
_entity_poly.pdbx_seq_one_letter_code
_entity_poly.pdbx_strand_id
1 'polypeptide(L)'
;IPSTFQNDRPRRALPVLVFFLVVVIAGFAAAAYFLGPRFESEPPQVRLSPETDVMGAGPLEITVADKGSGLKSLAITLSTGGAEMPVASEQFSQPVPEKKVNVVLSKLPGIKEGPATLKVVARDASLWSMFKGNEAVVQKQITIDITPPTLELIADDRYVNFGGVGALVYKPAADTVTSGVRLGSHFYPGAKGVIKGQPEHFFVLFAHAYDVPQGSKAML
;
A
#
# COMPACT_ATOMS: atom_id res chain seq x y z
N ILE A 1 -89.65 -12.28 24.93
CA ILE A 1 -88.84 -11.36 24.09
C ILE A 1 -87.46 -11.99 23.95
N PRO A 2 -87.05 -12.43 22.74
CA PRO A 2 -85.77 -13.09 22.53
C PRO A 2 -84.67 -12.07 22.23
N SER A 3 -83.42 -12.35 22.60
CA SER A 3 -82.26 -11.74 21.95
C SER A 3 -81.12 -12.75 21.86
N THR A 4 -81.09 -13.48 20.75
CA THR A 4 -79.96 -14.29 20.31
C THR A 4 -78.98 -13.39 19.57
N PHE A 5 -77.83 -13.09 20.19
CA PHE A 5 -76.71 -12.43 19.54
C PHE A 5 -76.10 -13.37 18.50
N GLN A 6 -76.41 -13.14 17.23
CA GLN A 6 -75.81 -13.86 16.10
C GLN A 6 -74.46 -13.19 15.79
N ASN A 7 -73.36 -13.80 16.26
CA ASN A 7 -72.01 -13.31 16.04
C ASN A 7 -71.50 -13.78 14.67
N ASP A 8 -71.97 -13.11 13.61
CA ASP A 8 -71.50 -13.32 12.24
C ASP A 8 -70.10 -12.70 12.07
N ARG A 9 -69.06 -13.40 12.54
CA ARG A 9 -67.69 -13.11 12.11
C ARG A 9 -67.48 -13.70 10.71
N PRO A 10 -67.19 -12.90 9.68
CA PRO A 10 -66.99 -13.41 8.32
C PRO A 10 -65.70 -14.25 8.27
N ARG A 11 -65.85 -15.57 8.24
CA ARG A 11 -64.75 -16.56 8.09
C ARG A 11 -63.89 -16.35 6.82
N ARG A 12 -64.35 -15.53 5.86
CA ARG A 12 -63.63 -15.15 4.63
C ARG A 12 -62.59 -14.05 4.80
N ALA A 13 -62.59 -13.30 5.91
CA ALA A 13 -61.61 -12.25 6.15
C ALA A 13 -60.23 -12.80 6.56
N LEU A 14 -60.20 -13.97 7.21
CA LEU A 14 -58.97 -14.61 7.68
C LEU A 14 -57.98 -14.97 6.55
N PRO A 15 -58.39 -15.64 5.45
CA PRO A 15 -57.46 -15.96 4.36
C PRO A 15 -56.98 -14.71 3.60
N VAL A 16 -57.82 -13.67 3.49
CA VAL A 16 -57.42 -12.39 2.87
C VAL A 16 -56.40 -11.66 3.74
N LEU A 17 -56.61 -11.63 5.05
CA LEU A 17 -55.67 -11.06 6.02
C LEU A 17 -54.33 -11.81 6.01
N VAL A 18 -54.37 -13.15 5.99
CA VAL A 18 -53.16 -13.99 5.93
C VAL A 18 -52.41 -13.78 4.62
N PHE A 19 -53.11 -13.70 3.49
CA PHE A 19 -52.50 -13.39 2.20
C PHE A 19 -51.80 -12.02 2.22
N PHE A 20 -52.47 -10.99 2.75
CA PHE A 20 -51.89 -9.65 2.87
C PHE A 20 -50.65 -9.64 3.78
N LEU A 21 -50.72 -10.35 4.91
CA LEU A 21 -49.59 -10.50 5.83
C LEU A 21 -48.39 -11.18 5.14
N VAL A 22 -48.62 -12.25 4.37
CA VAL A 22 -47.57 -12.96 3.63
C VAL A 22 -46.92 -12.05 2.59
N VAL A 23 -47.70 -11.27 1.84
CA VAL A 23 -47.17 -10.29 0.87
C VAL A 23 -46.32 -9.22 1.56
N VAL A 24 -46.76 -8.72 2.72
CA VAL A 24 -46.00 -7.74 3.50
C VAL A 24 -44.69 -8.35 4.00
N ILE A 25 -44.72 -9.56 4.56
CA ILE A 25 -43.51 -10.27 5.03
C ILE A 25 -42.54 -10.53 3.86
N ALA A 26 -43.06 -10.99 2.71
CA ALA A 26 -42.25 -11.20 1.52
C ALA A 26 -41.63 -9.88 1.01
N GLY A 27 -42.37 -8.78 1.06
CA GLY A 27 -41.87 -7.44 0.74
C GLY A 27 -40.75 -6.98 1.69
N PHE A 28 -40.91 -7.20 3.00
CA PHE A 28 -39.86 -6.90 3.98
C PHE A 28 -38.64 -7.81 3.83
N ALA A 29 -38.83 -9.10 3.52
CA ALA A 29 -37.73 -10.03 3.28
C ALA A 29 -36.94 -9.64 2.02
N ALA A 30 -37.63 -9.29 0.93
CA ALA A 30 -36.99 -8.78 -0.28
C ALA A 30 -36.26 -7.46 0.00
N ALA A 31 -36.88 -6.52 0.72
CA ALA A 31 -36.25 -5.26 1.10
C ALA A 31 -35.01 -5.49 1.98
N ALA A 32 -35.08 -6.38 2.97
CA ALA A 32 -33.95 -6.74 3.82
C ALA A 32 -32.81 -7.39 3.01
N TYR A 33 -33.13 -8.22 2.02
CA TYR A 33 -32.14 -8.83 1.14
C TYR A 33 -31.44 -7.79 0.23
N PHE A 34 -32.20 -6.87 -0.38
CA PHE A 34 -31.63 -5.86 -1.27
C PHE A 34 -30.95 -4.68 -0.55
N LEU A 35 -31.40 -4.32 0.66
CA LEU A 35 -30.84 -3.21 1.42
C LEU A 35 -29.81 -3.67 2.46
N GLY A 36 -29.81 -4.94 2.87
CA GLY A 36 -28.92 -5.48 3.91
C GLY A 36 -27.44 -5.10 3.76
N PRO A 37 -26.81 -5.24 2.58
CA PRO A 37 -25.41 -4.85 2.37
C PRO A 37 -25.12 -3.35 2.57
N ARG A 38 -26.13 -2.48 2.43
CA ARG A 38 -25.99 -1.03 2.71
C ARG A 38 -26.04 -0.70 4.20
N PHE A 39 -26.44 -1.66 5.02
CA PHE A 39 -26.59 -1.55 6.46
C PHE A 39 -25.51 -2.37 7.21
N GLU A 40 -24.39 -2.63 6.55
CA GLU A 40 -23.24 -3.29 7.16
C GLU A 40 -22.41 -2.31 8.01
N SER A 41 -21.81 -2.81 9.09
CA SER A 41 -21.05 -2.03 10.07
C SER A 41 -19.53 -2.24 9.96
N GLU A 42 -19.06 -3.03 8.98
CA GLU A 42 -17.63 -3.32 8.83
C GLU A 42 -16.90 -2.10 8.22
N PRO A 43 -15.88 -1.55 8.89
CA PRO A 43 -15.11 -0.44 8.35
C PRO A 43 -14.14 -0.90 7.25
N PRO A 44 -13.77 0.00 6.31
CA PRO A 44 -12.77 -0.28 5.30
C PRO A 44 -11.42 -0.76 5.88
N GLN A 45 -10.79 -1.72 5.20
CA GLN A 45 -9.46 -2.22 5.55
C GLN A 45 -8.38 -1.53 4.74
N VAL A 46 -7.32 -1.08 5.42
CA VAL A 46 -6.16 -0.44 4.79
C VAL A 46 -4.94 -1.34 4.96
N ARG A 47 -4.22 -1.59 3.86
CA ARG A 47 -2.96 -2.33 3.83
C ARG A 47 -1.88 -1.51 3.14
N LEU A 48 -0.68 -1.55 3.68
CA LEU A 48 0.49 -0.82 3.19
C LEU A 48 1.53 -1.86 2.76
N SER A 49 2.04 -1.73 1.54
CA SER A 49 3.11 -2.60 1.04
C SER A 49 4.24 -1.71 0.49
N PRO A 50 5.49 -1.85 0.98
CA PRO A 50 5.95 -2.80 1.99
C PRO A 50 5.51 -2.48 3.44
N GLU A 51 5.37 -3.51 4.27
CA GLU A 51 5.09 -3.39 5.72
C GLU A 51 6.38 -3.07 6.50
N THR A 52 6.98 -1.92 6.21
CA THR A 52 8.16 -1.41 6.93
C THR A 52 7.84 -0.06 7.57
N ASP A 53 8.63 0.30 8.56
CA ASP A 53 8.54 1.61 9.23
C ASP A 53 9.50 2.62 8.58
N VAL A 54 10.39 2.19 7.68
CA VAL A 54 11.30 3.05 6.93
C VAL A 54 10.92 3.06 5.46
N MET A 55 10.60 4.23 4.93
CA MET A 55 10.19 4.42 3.55
C MET A 55 11.29 5.07 2.73
N GLY A 56 11.77 4.31 1.75
CA GLY A 56 12.80 4.71 0.80
C GLY A 56 12.29 5.53 -0.39
N ALA A 57 13.14 5.72 -1.39
CA ALA A 57 12.78 6.30 -2.68
C ALA A 57 11.89 5.39 -3.57
N GLY A 58 11.64 4.15 -3.15
CA GLY A 58 10.83 3.16 -3.87
C GLY A 58 9.33 3.46 -3.86
N PRO A 59 8.54 2.71 -4.65
CA PRO A 59 7.08 2.84 -4.66
C PRO A 59 6.46 2.27 -3.38
N LEU A 60 5.52 3.03 -2.82
CA LEU A 60 4.62 2.63 -1.74
C LEU A 60 3.25 2.28 -2.34
N GLU A 61 2.79 1.05 -2.16
CA GLU A 61 1.45 0.64 -2.53
C GLU A 61 0.53 0.71 -1.31
N ILE A 62 -0.55 1.50 -1.42
CA ILE A 62 -1.59 1.62 -0.42
C ILE A 62 -2.85 0.97 -1.00
N THR A 63 -3.26 -0.15 -0.41
CA THR A 63 -4.48 -0.87 -0.80
C THR A 63 -5.57 -0.61 0.24
N VAL A 64 -6.71 -0.11 -0.21
CA VAL A 64 -7.90 0.11 0.62
C VAL A 64 -9.03 -0.72 0.05
N ALA A 65 -9.66 -1.54 0.88
CA ALA A 65 -10.74 -2.43 0.47
C ALA A 65 -11.94 -2.34 1.41
N ASP A 66 -13.13 -2.33 0.82
CA ASP A 66 -14.41 -2.50 1.52
C ASP A 66 -15.27 -3.47 0.71
N LYS A 67 -15.49 -4.66 1.27
CA LYS A 67 -16.26 -5.74 0.63
C LYS A 67 -17.77 -5.59 0.80
N GLY A 68 -18.21 -4.74 1.73
CA GLY A 68 -19.62 -4.56 2.04
C GLY A 68 -20.26 -3.56 1.08
N SER A 69 -20.24 -2.29 1.47
CA SER A 69 -20.92 -1.23 0.74
C SER A 69 -20.07 -0.57 -0.35
N GLY A 70 -18.75 -0.79 -0.31
CA GLY A 70 -17.77 -0.20 -1.21
C GLY A 70 -17.34 1.21 -0.78
N LEU A 71 -16.16 1.61 -1.24
CA LEU A 71 -15.54 2.90 -0.94
C LEU A 71 -16.25 4.03 -1.68
N LYS A 72 -16.56 5.09 -0.93
CA LYS A 72 -17.14 6.35 -1.43
C LYS A 72 -16.11 7.46 -1.57
N SER A 73 -15.16 7.53 -0.65
CA SER A 73 -14.06 8.49 -0.71
C SER A 73 -12.81 7.96 -0.04
N LEU A 74 -11.66 8.39 -0.55
CA LEU A 74 -10.34 8.08 -0.03
C LEU A 74 -9.52 9.37 0.05
N ALA A 75 -8.94 9.65 1.21
CA ALA A 75 -7.98 10.72 1.40
C ALA A 75 -6.73 10.16 2.07
N ILE A 76 -5.57 10.41 1.46
CA ILE A 76 -4.26 10.01 1.95
C ILE A 76 -3.46 11.29 2.13
N THR A 77 -2.99 11.49 3.35
CA THR A 77 -2.23 12.68 3.78
C THR A 77 -0.94 12.24 4.44
N LEU A 78 0.14 12.96 4.15
CA LEU A 78 1.45 12.73 4.72
C LEU A 78 1.87 13.98 5.49
N SER A 79 2.15 13.82 6.78
CA SER A 79 2.65 14.89 7.64
C SER A 79 4.14 14.69 7.87
N THR A 80 4.99 15.60 7.41
CA THR A 80 6.46 15.55 7.61
C THR A 80 7.00 16.93 7.93
N GLY A 81 7.93 17.01 8.89
CA GLY A 81 8.60 18.25 9.28
C GLY A 81 7.65 19.41 9.60
N GLY A 82 6.48 19.10 10.18
CA GLY A 82 5.45 20.04 10.61
C GLY A 82 4.45 20.50 9.53
N ALA A 83 4.55 19.98 8.29
CA ALA A 83 3.62 20.29 7.21
C ALA A 83 2.80 19.07 6.81
N GLU A 84 1.50 19.26 6.59
CA GLU A 84 0.61 18.24 6.02
C GLU A 84 0.52 18.41 4.50
N MET A 85 0.75 17.33 3.77
CA MET A 85 0.70 17.30 2.31
C MET A 85 -0.31 16.24 1.84
N PRO A 86 -1.24 16.59 0.93
CA PRO A 86 -2.14 15.61 0.33
C PRO A 86 -1.36 14.74 -0.66
N VAL A 87 -1.45 13.43 -0.49
CA VAL A 87 -0.84 12.44 -1.39
C VAL A 87 -1.84 11.99 -2.44
N ALA A 88 -3.06 11.67 -2.01
CA ALA A 88 -4.16 11.31 -2.89
C ALA A 88 -5.48 11.74 -2.25
N SER A 89 -6.41 12.24 -3.05
CA SER A 89 -7.77 12.52 -2.62
C SER A 89 -8.71 12.17 -3.77
N GLU A 90 -9.55 11.16 -3.55
CA GLU A 90 -10.47 10.65 -4.56
C GLU A 90 -11.87 10.53 -3.96
N GLN A 91 -12.86 10.94 -4.75
CA GLN A 91 -14.26 10.75 -4.45
C GLN A 91 -14.89 9.95 -5.59
N PHE A 92 -15.50 8.82 -5.25
CA PHE A 92 -16.05 7.91 -6.23
C PHE A 92 -17.52 8.22 -6.47
N SER A 93 -17.91 8.31 -7.74
CA SER A 93 -19.32 8.48 -8.14
C SER A 93 -20.14 7.21 -7.94
N GLN A 94 -19.47 6.05 -8.02
CA GLN A 94 -20.03 4.73 -7.72
C GLN A 94 -19.16 4.05 -6.67
N PRO A 95 -19.73 3.28 -5.72
CA PRO A 95 -18.95 2.59 -4.70
C PRO A 95 -17.95 1.61 -5.33
N VAL A 96 -16.69 1.67 -4.89
CA VAL A 96 -15.61 0.82 -5.40
C VAL A 96 -15.18 -0.19 -4.33
N PRO A 97 -15.14 -1.51 -4.61
CA PRO A 97 -14.82 -2.50 -3.59
C PRO A 97 -13.35 -2.46 -3.14
N GLU A 98 -12.43 -2.07 -4.03
CA GLU A 98 -11.00 -1.99 -3.74
C GLU A 98 -10.34 -0.87 -4.54
N LYS A 99 -9.43 -0.13 -3.90
CA LYS A 99 -8.58 0.88 -4.54
C LYS A 99 -7.12 0.65 -4.17
N LYS A 100 -6.26 0.62 -5.18
CA LYS A 100 -4.80 0.63 -5.03
C LYS A 100 -4.24 1.99 -5.44
N VAL A 101 -3.39 2.56 -4.60
CA VAL A 101 -2.70 3.82 -4.85
C VAL A 101 -1.21 3.58 -4.77
N ASN A 102 -0.51 3.79 -5.89
CA ASN A 102 0.95 3.69 -5.96
C ASN A 102 1.54 5.09 -5.82
N VAL A 103 2.32 5.30 -4.77
CA VAL A 103 2.91 6.59 -4.43
C VAL A 103 4.43 6.45 -4.45
N VAL A 104 5.11 7.35 -5.14
CA VAL A 104 6.57 7.45 -5.08
C VAL A 104 6.91 8.69 -4.25
N LEU A 105 7.32 8.48 -2.99
CA LEU A 105 7.52 9.57 -2.03
C LEU A 105 8.58 10.58 -2.48
N SER A 106 9.62 10.12 -3.17
CA SER A 106 10.69 10.97 -3.72
C SER A 106 10.23 11.96 -4.78
N LYS A 107 9.03 11.75 -5.37
CA LYS A 107 8.45 12.67 -6.36
C LYS A 107 7.51 13.70 -5.74
N LEU A 108 7.22 13.60 -4.44
CA LEU A 108 6.34 14.54 -3.77
C LEU A 108 7.09 15.87 -3.53
N PRO A 109 6.54 17.01 -3.97
CA PRO A 109 7.18 18.30 -3.80
C PRO A 109 7.22 18.68 -2.32
N GLY A 110 8.37 19.12 -1.82
CA GLY A 110 8.52 19.59 -0.43
C GLY A 110 8.63 18.47 0.61
N ILE A 111 8.85 17.23 0.19
CA ILE A 111 9.14 16.12 1.10
C ILE A 111 10.41 16.39 1.92
N LYS A 112 10.32 16.16 3.23
CA LYS A 112 11.45 16.24 4.16
C LYS A 112 11.77 14.85 4.68
N GLU A 113 13.05 14.56 4.80
CA GLU A 113 13.55 13.37 5.46
C GLU A 113 13.30 13.42 6.97
N GLY A 114 13.23 12.22 7.57
CA GLY A 114 12.99 12.04 8.99
C GLY A 114 11.59 11.51 9.32
N PRO A 115 11.13 11.67 10.58
CA PRO A 115 9.87 11.11 11.03
C PRO A 115 8.68 11.79 10.34
N ALA A 116 7.74 10.97 9.87
CA ALA A 116 6.53 11.38 9.21
C ALA A 116 5.33 10.54 9.68
N THR A 117 4.14 11.09 9.53
CA THR A 117 2.89 10.38 9.82
C THR A 117 2.07 10.26 8.55
N LEU A 118 1.84 9.02 8.11
CA LEU A 118 0.92 8.70 7.04
C LEU A 118 -0.48 8.50 7.61
N LYS A 119 -1.43 9.31 7.16
CA LYS A 119 -2.84 9.22 7.57
C LYS A 119 -3.69 8.87 6.35
N VAL A 120 -4.38 7.74 6.44
CA VAL A 120 -5.34 7.25 5.44
C VAL A 120 -6.73 7.35 6.05
N VAL A 121 -7.60 8.09 5.37
CA VAL A 121 -9.02 8.23 5.71
C VAL A 121 -9.83 7.64 4.57
N ALA A 122 -10.52 6.55 4.86
CA ALA A 122 -11.39 5.86 3.90
C ALA A 122 -12.82 5.90 4.43
N ARG A 123 -13.77 6.19 3.55
CA ARG A 123 -15.19 6.23 3.89
C ARG A 123 -15.98 5.36 2.94
N ASP A 124 -16.89 4.58 3.51
CA ASP A 124 -17.74 3.68 2.75
C ASP A 124 -19.01 4.38 2.22
N ALA A 125 -19.78 3.64 1.42
CA ALA A 125 -21.05 4.09 0.86
C ALA A 125 -22.27 3.59 1.67
N SER A 126 -22.06 3.07 2.88
CA SER A 126 -23.14 2.53 3.71
C SER A 126 -24.08 3.64 4.17
N LEU A 127 -25.34 3.26 4.44
CA LEU A 127 -26.37 4.18 4.96
C LEU A 127 -26.40 4.19 6.49
N TRP A 128 -25.49 3.46 7.13
CA TRP A 128 -25.32 3.42 8.57
C TRP A 128 -24.87 4.80 9.11
N SER A 129 -25.05 5.05 10.41
CA SER A 129 -24.72 6.34 11.05
C SER A 129 -25.43 7.55 10.41
N MET A 130 -26.75 7.49 10.22
CA MET A 130 -27.56 8.58 9.64
C MET A 130 -27.14 8.93 8.19
N PHE A 131 -27.04 7.92 7.31
CA PHE A 131 -26.65 8.07 5.90
C PHE A 131 -25.24 8.62 5.67
N LYS A 132 -24.39 8.62 6.71
CA LYS A 132 -23.01 9.09 6.63
C LYS A 132 -22.05 7.98 6.23
N GLY A 133 -22.40 6.72 6.46
CA GLY A 133 -21.49 5.60 6.26
C GLY A 133 -20.44 5.48 7.36
N ASN A 134 -19.62 4.43 7.29
CA ASN A 134 -18.52 4.19 8.22
C ASN A 134 -17.23 4.84 7.70
N GLU A 135 -16.39 5.27 8.64
CA GLU A 135 -15.10 5.89 8.37
C GLU A 135 -13.99 5.07 9.04
N ALA A 136 -12.95 4.75 8.27
CA ALA A 136 -11.72 4.16 8.76
C ALA A 136 -10.60 5.19 8.69
N VAL A 137 -10.00 5.49 9.84
CA VAL A 137 -8.83 6.36 9.97
C VAL A 137 -7.64 5.53 10.44
N VAL A 138 -6.65 5.36 9.57
CA VAL A 138 -5.40 4.68 9.89
C VAL A 138 -4.28 5.69 9.90
N GLN A 139 -3.58 5.79 11.03
CA GLN A 139 -2.39 6.62 11.18
C GLN A 139 -1.19 5.71 11.43
N LYS A 140 -0.18 5.80 10.57
CA LYS A 140 1.07 5.07 10.70
C LYS A 140 2.23 6.05 10.80
N GLN A 141 3.06 5.88 11.83
CA GLN A 141 4.34 6.58 11.93
C GLN A 141 5.36 5.86 11.03
N ILE A 142 6.04 6.63 10.19
CA ILE A 142 7.06 6.14 9.27
C ILE A 142 8.26 7.09 9.29
N THR A 143 9.44 6.58 8.96
CA THR A 143 10.65 7.39 8.76
C THR A 143 10.93 7.47 7.27
N ILE A 144 11.00 8.68 6.72
CA ILE A 144 11.33 8.91 5.33
C ILE A 144 12.84 9.05 5.21
N ASP A 145 13.44 8.16 4.42
CA ASP A 145 14.85 8.21 4.06
C ASP A 145 14.95 8.09 2.54
N ILE A 146 15.16 9.22 1.86
CA ILE A 146 15.29 9.26 0.39
C ILE A 146 16.73 9.58 -0.03
N THR A 147 17.68 9.53 0.92
CA THR A 147 19.08 9.80 0.63
C THR A 147 19.61 8.69 -0.28
N PRO A 148 20.05 9.02 -1.51
CA PRO A 148 20.60 8.01 -2.39
C PRO A 148 21.89 7.42 -1.78
N PRO A 149 22.11 6.10 -1.90
CA PRO A 149 23.37 5.51 -1.47
C PRO A 149 24.52 6.11 -2.29
N THR A 150 25.53 6.63 -1.60
CA THR A 150 26.75 7.17 -2.23
C THR A 150 27.80 6.10 -2.41
N LEU A 151 28.59 6.20 -3.48
CA LEU A 151 29.76 5.34 -3.70
C LEU A 151 30.96 6.20 -4.09
N GLU A 152 32.03 6.09 -3.30
CA GLU A 152 33.29 6.79 -3.53
C GLU A 152 34.34 5.80 -4.04
N LEU A 153 34.91 6.07 -5.21
CA LEU A 153 36.02 5.28 -5.75
C LEU A 153 37.33 5.73 -5.08
N ILE A 154 38.00 4.81 -4.40
CA ILE A 154 39.24 5.10 -3.67
C ILE A 154 40.46 4.77 -4.52
N ALA A 155 40.47 3.60 -5.15
CA ALA A 155 41.55 3.16 -6.03
C ALA A 155 41.04 2.13 -7.04
N ASP A 156 41.51 2.22 -8.28
CA ASP A 156 41.20 1.29 -9.37
C ASP A 156 42.47 0.82 -10.08
N ASP A 157 42.42 -0.41 -10.61
CA ASP A 157 43.35 -0.82 -11.66
C ASP A 157 42.82 -0.34 -13.02
N ARG A 158 43.54 0.59 -13.64
CA ARG A 158 43.06 1.33 -14.82
C ARG A 158 43.01 0.49 -16.11
N TYR A 159 43.60 -0.71 -16.12
CA TYR A 159 43.67 -1.55 -17.33
C TYR A 159 43.41 -3.03 -17.04
N VAL A 160 42.12 -3.41 -17.11
CA VAL A 160 41.72 -4.83 -17.13
C VAL A 160 41.59 -5.30 -18.57
N ASN A 161 42.50 -6.18 -19.00
CA ASN A 161 42.42 -6.82 -20.31
C ASN A 161 41.32 -7.86 -20.37
N PHE A 162 40.84 -8.17 -21.58
CA PHE A 162 39.95 -9.30 -21.82
C PHE A 162 40.59 -10.62 -21.35
N GLY A 163 39.86 -11.41 -20.56
CA GLY A 163 40.40 -12.61 -19.89
C GLY A 163 41.24 -12.32 -18.65
N GLY A 164 41.39 -11.05 -18.25
CA GLY A 164 42.17 -10.61 -17.10
C GLY A 164 41.37 -10.46 -15.82
N VAL A 165 42.07 -10.05 -14.76
CA VAL A 165 41.50 -9.76 -13.43
C VAL A 165 41.81 -8.32 -13.07
N GLY A 166 40.82 -7.63 -12.51
CA GLY A 166 40.94 -6.29 -11.94
C GLY A 166 40.70 -6.30 -10.44
N ALA A 167 41.28 -5.30 -9.76
CA ALA A 167 41.07 -5.03 -8.35
C ALA A 167 40.61 -3.60 -8.16
N LEU A 168 39.71 -3.38 -7.20
CA LEU A 168 39.17 -2.05 -6.91
C LEU A 168 38.90 -1.89 -5.42
N VAL A 169 39.19 -0.70 -4.91
CA VAL A 169 38.87 -0.26 -3.56
C VAL A 169 37.86 0.87 -3.64
N TYR A 170 36.76 0.74 -2.94
CA TYR A 170 35.70 1.73 -2.90
C TYR A 170 35.11 1.85 -1.50
N LYS A 171 34.45 2.96 -1.24
CA LYS A 171 33.74 3.22 0.00
C LYS A 171 32.25 3.43 -0.32
N PRO A 172 31.39 2.44 -0.03
CA PRO A 172 29.96 2.60 -0.17
C PRO A 172 29.36 3.38 1.02
N ALA A 173 28.10 3.77 0.92
CA ALA A 173 27.36 4.38 2.02
C ALA A 173 27.23 3.41 3.22
N ALA A 174 27.13 3.96 4.43
CA ALA A 174 27.16 3.16 5.66
C ALA A 174 25.98 2.17 5.80
N ASP A 175 24.86 2.47 5.15
CA ASP A 175 23.62 1.70 5.08
C ASP A 175 23.59 0.68 3.92
N THR A 176 24.69 0.54 3.17
CA THR A 176 24.75 -0.35 2.00
C THR A 176 24.60 -1.82 2.39
N VAL A 177 23.54 -2.46 1.88
CA VAL A 177 23.26 -3.89 2.08
C VAL A 177 24.08 -4.78 1.14
N THR A 178 24.29 -4.35 -0.11
CA THR A 178 25.03 -5.11 -1.12
C THR A 178 25.75 -4.15 -2.05
N SER A 179 27.03 -4.42 -2.31
CA SER A 179 27.84 -3.67 -3.27
C SER A 179 28.89 -4.57 -3.90
N GLY A 180 29.39 -4.19 -5.07
CA GLY A 180 30.36 -4.98 -5.81
C GLY A 180 30.53 -4.46 -7.23
N VAL A 181 31.30 -5.17 -8.03
CA VAL A 181 31.47 -4.84 -9.46
C VAL A 181 30.58 -5.74 -10.28
N ARG A 182 29.79 -5.15 -11.18
CA ARG A 182 29.07 -5.86 -12.23
C ARG A 182 29.82 -5.73 -13.55
N LEU A 183 30.03 -6.87 -14.21
CA LEU A 183 30.62 -6.93 -15.55
C LEU A 183 29.83 -7.93 -16.40
N GLY A 184 29.02 -7.41 -17.33
CA GLY A 184 28.04 -8.20 -18.06
C GLY A 184 26.99 -8.83 -17.13
N SER A 185 26.89 -10.16 -17.16
CA SER A 185 26.02 -10.95 -16.29
C SER A 185 26.63 -11.28 -14.92
N HIS A 186 27.92 -11.04 -14.72
CA HIS A 186 28.62 -11.38 -13.48
C HIS A 186 28.54 -10.25 -12.45
N PHE A 187 28.34 -10.63 -11.19
CA PHE A 187 28.42 -9.73 -10.05
C PHE A 187 29.48 -10.25 -9.07
N TYR A 188 30.46 -9.40 -8.76
CA TYR A 188 31.57 -9.68 -7.87
C TYR A 188 31.37 -8.88 -6.59
N PRO A 189 30.96 -9.50 -5.47
CA PRO A 189 30.69 -8.76 -4.23
C PRO A 189 31.97 -8.18 -3.63
N GLY A 190 31.88 -6.95 -3.09
CA GLY A 190 32.98 -6.36 -2.35
C GLY A 190 33.10 -6.91 -0.93
N ALA A 191 34.33 -7.10 -0.47
CA ALA A 191 34.66 -7.59 0.85
C ALA A 191 35.06 -6.42 1.77
N LYS A 192 34.41 -6.33 2.94
CA LYS A 192 34.76 -5.38 4.02
C LYS A 192 35.92 -5.94 4.85
N GLY A 193 36.72 -5.05 5.46
CA GLY A 193 37.74 -5.43 6.44
C GLY A 193 39.04 -6.00 5.86
N VAL A 194 39.18 -5.98 4.53
CA VAL A 194 40.41 -6.40 3.83
C VAL A 194 41.51 -5.32 3.94
N ILE A 195 41.12 -4.04 3.95
CA ILE A 195 42.07 -2.92 4.01
C ILE A 195 42.38 -2.58 5.47
N LYS A 196 43.61 -2.82 5.89
CA LYS A 196 44.06 -2.60 7.27
C LYS A 196 43.93 -1.12 7.67
N GLY A 197 43.29 -0.87 8.81
CA GLY A 197 43.08 0.48 9.36
C GLY A 197 41.97 1.29 8.67
N GLN A 198 41.28 0.70 7.68
CA GLN A 198 40.24 1.35 6.89
C GLN A 198 38.97 0.48 6.85
N PRO A 199 38.24 0.36 7.98
CA PRO A 199 37.12 -0.57 8.09
C PRO A 199 35.98 -0.26 7.10
N GLU A 200 35.81 1.00 6.70
CA GLU A 200 34.76 1.41 5.75
C GLU A 200 35.11 1.18 4.27
N HIS A 201 36.32 0.70 3.98
CA HIS A 201 36.73 0.41 2.61
C HIS A 201 36.37 -1.03 2.24
N PHE A 202 35.79 -1.17 1.07
CA PHE A 202 35.46 -2.44 0.44
C PHE A 202 36.51 -2.72 -0.64
N PHE A 203 36.96 -3.97 -0.70
CA PHE A 203 37.86 -4.46 -1.73
C PHE A 203 37.11 -5.47 -2.60
N VAL A 204 37.23 -5.34 -3.91
CA VAL A 204 36.62 -6.28 -4.87
C VAL A 204 37.67 -6.72 -5.88
N LEU A 205 37.72 -8.03 -6.11
CA LEU A 205 38.47 -8.66 -7.19
C LEU A 205 37.46 -9.16 -8.22
N PHE A 206 37.59 -8.75 -9.48
CA PHE A 206 36.66 -9.13 -10.54
C PHE A 206 37.39 -9.59 -11.78
N ALA A 207 36.80 -10.50 -12.55
CA ALA A 207 37.40 -11.04 -13.77
C ALA A 207 36.66 -10.51 -15.00
N HIS A 208 37.41 -10.13 -16.05
CA HIS A 208 36.83 -9.95 -17.37
C HIS A 208 36.75 -11.30 -18.07
N ALA A 209 35.74 -12.09 -17.71
CA ALA A 209 35.54 -13.42 -18.27
C ALA A 209 35.32 -13.41 -19.79
N TYR A 210 35.65 -14.52 -20.45
CA TYR A 210 35.60 -14.67 -21.91
C TYR A 210 34.18 -14.67 -22.48
N ASP A 211 33.19 -14.96 -21.66
CA ASP A 211 31.77 -14.93 -22.00
C ASP A 211 31.15 -13.52 -21.88
N VAL A 212 31.95 -12.51 -21.50
CA VAL A 212 31.56 -11.10 -21.49
C VAL A 212 32.16 -10.40 -22.70
N PRO A 213 31.40 -9.62 -23.51
CA PRO A 213 31.95 -8.93 -24.67
C PRO A 213 33.14 -8.03 -24.32
N GLN A 214 34.18 -8.01 -25.15
CA GLN A 214 35.42 -7.24 -24.92
C GLN A 214 35.20 -5.73 -24.70
N GLY A 215 34.11 -5.16 -25.22
CA GLY A 215 33.76 -3.74 -25.01
C GLY A 215 33.02 -3.45 -23.69
N SER A 216 32.83 -4.45 -22.82
CA SER A 216 32.03 -4.28 -21.61
C SER A 216 32.81 -3.52 -20.54
N LYS A 217 32.14 -2.58 -19.88
CA LYS A 217 32.73 -1.78 -18.80
C LYS A 217 32.28 -2.31 -17.45
N ALA A 218 33.22 -2.37 -16.51
CA ALA A 218 32.91 -2.64 -15.11
C ALA A 218 32.05 -1.49 -14.56
N MET A 219 30.98 -1.83 -13.84
CA MET A 219 30.10 -0.88 -13.16
C MET A 219 30.06 -1.22 -11.68
N LEU A 220 30.11 -0.19 -10.83
CA LEU A 220 30.02 -0.28 -9.37
C LEU A 220 28.58 -0.16 -8.90
#